data_AF-A0A8G1H8J1-F1
#
_entry.id   AF-A0A8G1H8J1-F1
#
_cell.length_a   1.000
_cell.length_b   1.000
_cell.length_c   1.000
_cell.angle_alpha   90.00
_cell.angle_beta   90.00
_cell.angle_gamma   90.00
#
_symmetry.space_group_name_H-M   'P 1'
#
loop_
_entity.id
_entity.type
_entity.pdbx_description
1 polymer ?
#
loop_
_entity_poly.entity_id
_entity_poly.type
_entity_poly.pdbx_seq_one_letter_code
_entity_poly.pdbx_strand_id
1 'polypeptide(L)'
;MNRDDGTAEIPVYDGQQAVEKAYAQAEHNKQPFFGIEQYEEGYAVTYDLLPAGKQLAPTARKELQVQLTNEIETIVANESLSTIEVSKSISESLGNISFLASEESAKQVAQVIKPIVLDEANWTKHSDGNELRR
;
A
#
# COMPACT_ATOMS: atom_id res chain seq x y z
N MET A 1 -8.15 7.32 31.44
CA MET A 1 -8.76 6.38 30.48
C MET A 1 -7.73 6.12 29.38
N ASN A 2 -7.04 4.98 29.39
CA ASN A 2 -6.22 4.55 28.25
C ASN A 2 -7.02 3.51 27.48
N ARG A 3 -7.60 3.92 26.34
CA ARG A 3 -7.90 3.00 25.25
C ARG A 3 -6.87 3.30 24.18
N ASP A 4 -5.73 2.63 24.31
CA ASP A 4 -4.80 2.42 23.19
C ASP A 4 -5.50 1.39 22.30
N ASP A 5 -6.47 1.86 21.51
CA ASP A 5 -7.11 1.05 20.49
C ASP A 5 -6.08 0.93 19.37
N GLY A 6 -5.54 -0.27 19.18
CA GLY A 6 -4.49 -0.59 18.21
C GLY A 6 -4.90 -0.44 16.75
N THR A 7 -5.75 0.53 16.41
CA THR A 7 -5.90 1.07 15.06
C THR A 7 -4.69 1.95 14.78
N ALA A 8 -3.51 1.35 14.61
CA ALA A 8 -2.32 2.07 14.19
C ALA A 8 -2.67 2.92 12.96
N GLU A 9 -2.79 4.24 13.17
CA GLU A 9 -3.27 5.19 12.19
C GLU A 9 -2.38 5.12 10.95
N ILE A 10 -3.00 5.09 9.77
CA ILE A 10 -2.24 5.00 8.52
C ILE A 10 -1.57 6.36 8.32
N PRO A 11 -0.23 6.41 8.24
CA PRO A 11 0.47 7.68 8.16
C PRO A 11 0.16 8.38 6.83
N VAL A 12 -0.16 9.67 6.92
CA VAL A 12 -0.33 10.56 5.78
C VAL A 12 0.86 11.52 5.74
N TYR A 13 1.50 11.61 4.58
CA TYR A 13 2.69 12.40 4.33
C TYR A 13 2.35 13.55 3.38
N ASP A 14 2.64 14.78 3.81
CA ASP A 14 2.45 15.97 2.98
C ASP A 14 3.62 16.10 1.99
N GLY A 15 3.38 15.65 0.76
CA GLY A 15 4.31 15.69 -0.36
C GLY A 15 5.46 14.68 -0.34
N GLN A 16 6.14 14.63 -1.47
CA GLN A 16 7.21 13.67 -1.76
C GLN A 16 8.34 13.69 -0.72
N GLN A 17 8.76 14.86 -0.25
CA GLN A 17 9.87 14.97 0.72
C GLN A 17 9.56 14.26 2.05
N ALA A 18 8.30 14.24 2.48
CA ALA A 18 7.90 13.55 3.71
C ALA A 18 7.91 12.03 3.49
N VAL A 19 7.42 11.57 2.34
CA VAL A 19 7.48 10.16 1.91
C VAL A 19 8.92 9.67 1.84
N GLU A 20 9.83 10.41 1.20
CA GLU A 20 11.23 10.02 1.03
C GLU A 20 11.95 9.85 2.38
N LYS A 21 11.70 10.75 3.33
CA LYS A 21 12.26 10.65 4.69
C LYS A 21 11.75 9.41 5.42
N ALA A 22 10.44 9.14 5.33
CA ALA A 22 9.84 7.98 5.95
C ALA A 22 10.31 6.68 5.30
N TYR A 23 10.46 6.66 3.99
CA TYR A 23 10.98 5.53 3.23
C TYR A 23 12.44 5.23 3.62
N ALA A 24 13.31 6.25 3.66
CA ALA A 24 14.70 6.08 4.10
C ALA A 24 14.80 5.52 5.53
N GLN A 25 13.89 5.95 6.42
CA GLN A 25 13.81 5.42 7.78
C GLN A 25 13.35 3.95 7.81
N ALA A 26 12.34 3.59 7.01
CA ALA A 26 11.84 2.22 6.87
C ALA A 26 12.92 1.29 6.31
N GLU A 27 13.66 1.74 5.30
CA GLU A 27 14.80 1.01 4.73
C GLU A 27 15.90 0.80 5.77
N HIS A 28 16.27 1.85 6.51
CA HIS A 28 17.26 1.77 7.58
C HIS A 28 16.85 0.75 8.66
N ASN A 29 15.57 0.73 9.01
CA ASN A 29 15.01 -0.18 10.02
C ASN A 29 14.71 -1.58 9.46
N LYS A 30 14.84 -1.80 8.14
CA LYS A 30 14.43 -3.02 7.44
C LYS A 30 12.97 -3.39 7.74
N GLN A 31 12.10 -2.39 7.72
CA GLN A 31 10.67 -2.54 7.95
C GLN A 31 9.91 -2.19 6.68
N PRO A 32 8.78 -2.86 6.40
CA PRO A 32 7.96 -2.53 5.24
C PRO A 32 7.52 -1.07 5.28
N PHE A 33 7.57 -0.41 4.13
CA PHE A 33 7.03 0.93 3.98
C PHE A 33 5.53 0.84 3.65
N PHE A 34 4.71 1.62 4.33
CA PHE A 34 3.29 1.74 4.04
C PHE A 34 2.80 3.13 4.45
N GLY A 35 2.14 3.85 3.54
CA GLY A 35 1.57 5.14 3.86
C GLY A 35 0.83 5.79 2.71
N ILE A 36 0.27 6.95 3.01
CA ILE A 36 -0.48 7.79 2.08
C ILE A 36 0.34 9.04 1.81
N GLU A 37 0.57 9.35 0.55
CA GLU A 37 1.12 10.63 0.10
C GLU A 37 -0.04 11.57 -0.26
N GLN A 38 0.00 12.79 0.25
CA GLN A 38 -0.83 13.91 -0.20
C GLN A 38 -0.01 14.75 -1.19
N TYR A 39 -0.57 15.04 -2.35
CA TYR A 39 0.02 15.88 -3.39
C TYR A 39 -1.04 16.80 -4.02
N GLU A 40 -0.64 17.70 -4.92
CA GLU A 40 -1.51 18.75 -5.45
C GLU A 40 -2.80 18.22 -6.10
N GLU A 41 -2.75 17.06 -6.73
CA GLU A 41 -3.87 16.46 -7.47
C GLU A 41 -4.64 15.42 -6.64
N GLY A 42 -4.28 15.19 -5.38
CA GLY A 42 -5.01 14.30 -4.48
C GLY A 42 -4.11 13.46 -3.57
N TYR A 43 -4.44 12.18 -3.46
CA TYR A 43 -3.78 11.24 -2.55
C TYR A 43 -3.34 9.97 -3.26
N ALA A 44 -2.24 9.39 -2.79
CA ALA A 44 -1.70 8.12 -3.26
C ALA A 44 -1.36 7.20 -2.10
N VAL A 45 -1.82 5.95 -2.15
CA VAL A 45 -1.43 4.91 -1.21
C VAL A 45 -0.24 4.16 -1.79
N THR A 46 0.87 4.11 -1.05
CA THR A 46 2.08 3.41 -1.47
C THR A 46 2.50 2.40 -0.42
N TYR A 47 2.91 1.22 -0.87
CA TYR A 47 3.50 0.19 -0.02
C TYR A 47 4.73 -0.44 -0.68
N ASP A 48 5.74 -0.77 0.13
CA ASP A 48 6.95 -1.47 -0.30
C ASP A 48 7.33 -2.53 0.74
N LEU A 49 7.52 -3.76 0.26
CA LEU A 49 7.94 -4.90 1.07
C LEU A 49 9.45 -4.86 1.31
N LEU A 50 9.83 -4.03 2.26
CA LEU A 50 11.19 -3.96 2.78
C LEU A 50 11.38 -4.97 3.93
N PRO A 51 12.59 -5.57 4.10
CA PRO A 51 13.77 -5.36 3.28
C PRO A 51 13.67 -6.02 1.89
N ALA A 52 14.44 -5.52 0.93
CA ALA A 52 14.53 -6.05 -0.42
C ALA A 52 14.71 -7.58 -0.45
N GLY A 53 14.11 -8.23 -1.46
CA GLY A 53 14.08 -9.70 -1.57
C GLY A 53 12.86 -10.35 -0.90
N LYS A 54 11.86 -9.55 -0.52
CA LYS A 54 10.52 -10.02 -0.12
C LYS A 54 9.50 -9.69 -1.20
N GLN A 55 8.58 -10.60 -1.42
CA GLN A 55 7.49 -10.45 -2.38
C GLN A 55 6.21 -11.02 -1.78
N LEU A 56 5.06 -10.49 -2.19
CA LEU A 56 3.77 -11.11 -1.91
C LEU A 56 3.72 -12.49 -2.57
N ALA A 57 3.25 -13.47 -1.80
CA ALA A 57 2.87 -14.76 -2.36
C ALA A 57 1.83 -14.56 -3.48
N PRO A 58 1.86 -15.39 -4.54
CA PRO A 58 0.92 -15.26 -5.65
C PRO A 58 -0.56 -15.26 -5.22
N THR A 59 -0.89 -16.02 -4.18
CA THR A 59 -2.23 -16.07 -3.57
C THR A 59 -2.61 -14.73 -2.94
N ALA A 60 -1.73 -14.16 -2.11
CA ALA A 60 -1.94 -12.86 -1.47
C ALA A 60 -2.02 -11.73 -2.50
N ARG A 61 -1.16 -11.75 -3.53
CA ARG A 61 -1.21 -10.78 -4.63
C ARG A 61 -2.53 -10.85 -5.41
N LYS A 62 -3.06 -12.05 -5.63
CA LYS A 62 -4.36 -12.23 -6.30
C LYS A 62 -5.50 -11.72 -5.43
N GLU A 63 -5.48 -12.05 -4.14
CA GLU A 63 -6.47 -11.57 -3.18
C GLU A 63 -6.47 -10.03 -3.10
N LEU A 64 -5.29 -9.43 -2.98
CA LEU A 64 -5.12 -7.97 -2.97
C LEU A 64 -5.72 -7.32 -4.22
N GLN A 65 -5.45 -7.86 -5.40
CA GLN A 65 -6.01 -7.32 -6.64
C GLN A 65 -7.54 -7.39 -6.68
N VAL A 66 -8.14 -8.48 -6.18
CA VAL A 66 -9.61 -8.63 -6.12
C VAL A 66 -10.19 -7.62 -5.13
N GLN A 67 -9.68 -7.57 -3.90
CA GLN A 67 -10.19 -6.66 -2.88
C GLN A 67 -10.04 -5.19 -3.30
N LEU A 68 -8.88 -4.82 -3.85
CA LEU A 68 -8.66 -3.45 -4.32
C LEU A 68 -9.56 -3.08 -5.50
N THR A 69 -9.84 -4.02 -6.41
CA THR A 69 -10.76 -3.75 -7.52
C THR A 69 -12.17 -3.46 -7.01
N ASN A 70 -12.69 -4.31 -6.12
CA ASN A 70 -14.02 -4.12 -5.54
C ASN A 70 -14.13 -2.81 -4.75
N GLU A 71 -13.07 -2.44 -4.02
CA GLU A 71 -13.06 -1.20 -3.23
C GLU A 71 -13.02 0.03 -4.13
N ILE A 72 -12.20 0.03 -5.18
CA ILE A 72 -12.17 1.12 -6.15
C ILE A 72 -13.52 1.26 -6.86
N GLU A 73 -14.17 0.14 -7.23
CA GLU A 73 -15.50 0.18 -7.84
C GLU A 73 -16.54 0.79 -6.88
N THR A 74 -16.43 0.50 -5.58
CA THR A 74 -17.30 1.07 -4.54
C THR A 74 -17.07 2.56 -4.36
N ILE A 75 -15.82 3.02 -4.39
CA ILE A 75 -15.46 4.45 -4.31
C ILE A 75 -15.96 5.20 -5.55
N VAL A 76 -15.72 4.65 -6.75
CA VAL A 76 -16.16 5.25 -8.02
C VAL A 76 -17.69 5.28 -8.13
N ALA A 77 -18.38 4.25 -7.63
CA ALA A 77 -19.84 4.23 -7.58
C ALA A 77 -20.43 5.19 -6.53
N ASN A 78 -19.61 5.70 -5.60
CA ASN A 78 -20.04 6.63 -4.58
C ASN A 78 -19.87 8.09 -5.05
N GLU A 79 -20.97 8.71 -5.45
CA GLU A 79 -21.00 10.10 -5.92
C GLU A 79 -20.45 11.10 -4.88
N SER A 80 -20.52 10.76 -3.59
CA SER A 80 -20.00 11.59 -2.49
C SER A 80 -18.46 11.58 -2.41
N LEU A 81 -17.80 10.61 -3.03
CA LEU A 81 -16.33 10.47 -3.04
C LEU A 81 -15.68 11.01 -4.33
N SER A 82 -16.48 11.48 -5.30
CA SER A 82 -16.08 12.22 -6.52
C SER A 82 -14.66 11.88 -7.02
N THR A 83 -14.42 10.62 -7.36
CA THR A 83 -13.17 10.18 -8.00
C THR A 83 -13.38 10.08 -9.50
N ILE A 84 -12.60 10.84 -10.28
CA ILE A 84 -12.74 10.89 -11.75
C ILE A 84 -12.03 9.69 -12.39
N GLU A 85 -10.83 9.36 -11.91
CA GLU A 85 -10.02 8.23 -12.35
C GLU A 85 -9.13 7.75 -11.20
N VAL A 86 -9.03 6.44 -10.96
CA VAL A 86 -8.09 5.85 -9.97
C VAL A 86 -7.08 5.00 -10.73
N SER A 87 -5.79 5.28 -10.54
CA SER A 87 -4.71 4.46 -11.12
C SER A 87 -4.17 3.50 -10.09
N LYS A 88 -3.97 2.23 -10.46
CA LYS A 88 -3.34 1.21 -9.61
C LYS A 88 -2.18 0.53 -10.33
N SER A 89 -1.04 0.47 -9.66
CA SER A 89 0.13 -0.29 -10.07
C SER A 89 0.47 -1.27 -8.94
N ILE A 90 0.30 -2.56 -9.18
CA ILE A 90 0.59 -3.62 -8.19
C ILE A 90 1.65 -4.57 -8.74
N SER A 91 2.84 -4.47 -8.18
CA SER A 91 3.93 -5.42 -8.39
C SER A 91 4.02 -6.41 -7.22
N GLU A 92 5.01 -7.27 -7.26
CA GLU A 92 5.20 -8.32 -6.26
C GLU A 92 5.69 -7.78 -4.92
N SER A 93 6.45 -6.68 -4.93
CA SER A 93 7.02 -6.06 -3.73
C SER A 93 6.60 -4.60 -3.52
N LEU A 94 6.10 -3.94 -4.55
CA LEU A 94 5.75 -2.51 -4.54
C LEU A 94 4.36 -2.32 -5.13
N GLY A 95 3.55 -1.49 -4.48
CA GLY A 95 2.32 -1.01 -5.08
C GLY A 95 2.06 0.45 -4.81
N ASN A 96 1.38 1.07 -5.77
CA ASN A 96 0.98 2.46 -5.74
C ASN A 96 -0.45 2.58 -6.28
N ILE A 97 -1.32 3.23 -5.51
CA ILE A 97 -2.70 3.52 -5.89
C ILE A 97 -2.84 5.04 -5.81
N SER A 98 -3.00 5.71 -6.95
CA SER A 98 -2.96 7.16 -7.09
C SER A 98 -4.27 7.72 -7.65
N PHE A 99 -4.38 9.05 -7.64
CA PHE A 99 -5.55 9.84 -8.07
C PHE A 99 -6.79 9.64 -7.19
N LEU A 100 -6.56 9.40 -5.89
CA LEU A 100 -7.64 9.41 -4.91
C LEU A 100 -8.00 10.86 -4.60
N ALA A 101 -9.28 11.21 -4.75
CA ALA A 101 -9.75 12.59 -4.63
C ALA A 101 -9.78 13.12 -3.19
N SER A 102 -9.77 12.22 -2.20
CA SER A 102 -9.87 12.60 -0.78
C SER A 102 -9.02 11.70 0.12
N GLU A 103 -8.61 12.25 1.26
CA GLU A 103 -7.91 11.50 2.31
C GLU A 103 -8.76 10.33 2.81
N GLU A 104 -10.09 10.51 2.89
CA GLU A 104 -11.02 9.47 3.33
C GLU A 104 -10.98 8.26 2.40
N SER A 105 -11.06 8.47 1.08
CA SER A 105 -10.92 7.41 0.08
C SER A 105 -9.55 6.74 0.15
N ALA A 106 -8.48 7.51 0.36
CA ALA A 106 -7.14 6.95 0.50
C ALA A 106 -7.00 6.10 1.77
N LYS A 107 -7.57 6.54 2.89
CA LYS A 107 -7.62 5.78 4.14
C LYS A 107 -8.44 4.50 3.99
N GLN A 108 -9.58 4.54 3.30
CA GLN A 108 -10.39 3.36 3.00
C GLN A 108 -9.60 2.32 2.20
N VAL A 109 -9.02 2.74 1.07
CA VAL A 109 -8.15 1.87 0.25
C VAL A 109 -7.00 1.31 1.08
N ALA A 110 -6.34 2.15 1.86
CA ALA A 110 -5.20 1.74 2.66
C ALA A 110 -5.60 0.72 3.76
N GLN A 111 -6.79 0.83 4.35
CA GLN A 111 -7.30 -0.16 5.31
C GLN A 111 -7.53 -1.54 4.69
N VAL A 112 -7.90 -1.62 3.41
CA VAL A 112 -8.04 -2.88 2.68
C VAL A 112 -6.67 -3.50 2.35
N ILE A 113 -5.70 -2.68 1.96
CA ILE A 113 -4.37 -3.15 1.53
C ILE A 113 -3.52 -3.61 2.72
N LYS A 114 -3.51 -2.82 3.80
CA LYS A 114 -2.64 -2.99 4.98
C LYS A 114 -2.61 -4.43 5.53
N PRO A 115 -3.73 -5.12 5.82
CA PRO A 115 -3.71 -6.45 6.42
C PRO A 115 -3.17 -7.53 5.47
N ILE A 116 -3.16 -7.29 4.15
CA ILE A 116 -2.62 -8.25 3.18
C ILE A 116 -1.12 -8.03 3.02
N VAL A 117 -0.71 -6.77 2.84
CA VAL A 117 0.68 -6.44 2.49
C VAL A 117 1.61 -6.38 3.69
N LEU A 118 1.11 -6.08 4.90
CA LEU A 118 1.93 -6.05 6.11
C LEU A 118 1.92 -7.37 6.89
N ASP A 119 1.15 -8.36 6.45
CA ASP A 119 1.16 -9.68 7.05
C ASP A 119 2.31 -10.51 6.48
N GLU A 120 3.31 -10.81 7.31
CA GLU A 120 4.50 -11.55 6.88
C GLU A 120 4.19 -12.99 6.44
N ALA A 121 3.04 -13.57 6.83
CA ALA A 121 2.64 -14.90 6.36
C ALA A 121 2.24 -14.88 4.88
N ASN A 122 1.89 -13.70 4.34
CA ASN A 122 1.65 -13.48 2.92
C ASN A 122 2.94 -13.22 2.14
N TRP A 123 4.12 -13.21 2.77
CA TRP A 123 5.38 -12.93 2.10
C TRP A 123 6.14 -14.20 1.75
N THR A 124 6.64 -14.25 0.52
CA THR A 124 7.65 -15.21 0.08
C THR A 124 8.99 -14.51 -0.09
N LYS A 125 10.07 -15.29 -0.01
CA LYS A 125 11.37 -14.81 -0.48
C LYS A 125 11.30 -14.63 -1.99
N HIS A 126 11.89 -13.55 -2.48
CA HIS A 126 12.22 -13.38 -3.89
C HIS A 126 13.13 -14.55 -4.26
N SER A 127 12.54 -15.54 -4.91
CA SER A 127 13.32 -16.59 -5.54
C SER A 127 13.86 -15.96 -6.79
N ASP A 128 15.06 -15.39 -6.73
CA ASP A 128 15.83 -15.17 -7.94
C ASP A 128 15.78 -16.48 -8.71
N GLY A 129 15.16 -16.46 -9.90
CA GLY A 129 14.97 -17.64 -10.73
C GLY A 129 16.28 -18.18 -11.30
N ASN A 130 17.30 -18.35 -10.47
CA ASN A 130 18.65 -18.78 -10.82
C ASN A 130 19.26 -19.75 -9.80
N GLU A 131 18.47 -20.70 -9.29
CA GLU A 131 18.98 -21.91 -8.62
C GLU A 131 18.88 -23.16 -9.51
N LEU A 132 18.75 -22.98 -10.83
CA LEU A 132 18.88 -24.07 -11.81
C LEU A 132 20.08 -23.80 -12.71
N ARG A 133 21.31 -23.93 -12.20
CA ARG A 133 22.49 -24.52 -12.87
C ARG A 133 23.67 -24.61 -11.90
N ARG A 134 23.78 -25.71 -11.13
CA ARG A 134 24.99 -26.54 -11.01
C ARG A 134 24.78 -27.72 -10.07
#